data_AF-A0AAW5BVY2-F1
#
_entry.id   AF-A0AAW5BVY2-F1
#
_cell.length_a   1.000
_cell.length_b   1.000
_cell.length_c   1.000
_cell.angle_alpha   90.00
_cell.angle_beta   90.00
_cell.angle_gamma   90.00
#
_symmetry.space_group_name_H-M   'P 1'
#
loop_
_entity.id
_entity.type
_entity.pdbx_description
1 polymer ?
#
loop_
_entity_poly.entity_id
_entity_poly.type
_entity_poly.pdbx_seq_one_letter_code
_entity_poly.pdbx_strand_id
1 'polypeptide(L)'
;MIGDRIRLLRQRNNWSQTELAHKLSITRSSVNAWELGISIPATSTIIQLSSLFHVSTDYLLEVSSEPEVINLEHLTEREKSLIYGLLDYFKEQQLPE
;
A
#
# COMPACT_ATOMS: atom_id res chain seq x y z
N MET A 1 -14.81 -2.41 -1.96
CA MET A 1 -14.31 -3.79 -1.81
C MET A 1 -12.79 -3.80 -1.98
N ILE A 2 -12.08 -4.80 -1.44
CA ILE A 2 -10.61 -4.95 -1.60
C ILE A 2 -10.13 -4.80 -3.05
N GLY A 3 -10.90 -5.32 -4.01
CA GLY A 3 -10.62 -5.16 -5.44
C GLY A 3 -10.55 -3.71 -5.92
N ASP A 4 -11.44 -2.85 -5.39
CA ASP A 4 -11.44 -1.41 -5.70
C ASP A 4 -10.20 -0.72 -5.15
N ARG A 5 -9.78 -1.09 -3.93
CA ARG A 5 -8.57 -0.56 -3.29
C ARG A 5 -7.31 -0.97 -4.06
N ILE A 6 -7.22 -2.24 -4.49
CA ILE A 6 -6.12 -2.73 -5.35
C ILE A 6 -6.08 -1.93 -6.67
N ARG A 7 -7.24 -1.77 -7.32
CA ARG A 7 -7.33 -1.01 -8.58
C ARG A 7 -6.88 0.43 -8.41
N LEU A 8 -7.33 1.10 -7.36
CA LEU A 8 -6.99 2.48 -7.05
C LEU A 8 -5.50 2.64 -6.77
N LEU A 9 -4.90 1.77 -5.94
CA LEU A 9 -3.48 1.80 -5.64
C LEU A 9 -2.62 1.53 -6.88
N ARG A 10 -3.03 0.58 -7.72
CA ARG A 10 -2.39 0.29 -9.00
C ARG A 10 -2.40 1.51 -9.92
N GLN A 11 -3.55 2.17 -10.05
CA GLN A 11 -3.70 3.37 -10.88
C GLN A 11 -2.89 4.56 -10.34
N ARG A 12 -2.85 4.76 -9.01
CA ARG A 12 -2.00 5.79 -8.37
C ARG A 12 -0.52 5.62 -8.70
N ASN A 13 -0.07 4.38 -8.84
CA ASN A 13 1.30 4.04 -9.24
C ASN A 13 1.51 4.00 -10.76
N ASN A 14 0.50 4.34 -11.58
CA ASN A 14 0.51 4.24 -13.04
C ASN A 14 0.87 2.84 -13.59
N TRP A 15 0.50 1.78 -12.88
CA TRP A 15 0.75 0.40 -13.33
C TRP A 15 -0.44 -0.16 -14.10
N SER A 16 -0.15 -0.95 -15.11
CA SER A 16 -1.09 -1.87 -15.76
C SER A 16 -1.32 -3.12 -14.89
N GLN A 17 -2.41 -3.87 -15.16
CA GLN A 17 -2.65 -5.14 -14.47
C GLN A 17 -1.50 -6.15 -14.67
N THR A 18 -0.85 -6.11 -15.83
CA THR A 18 0.31 -6.95 -16.15
C THR A 18 1.53 -6.57 -15.29
N GLU A 19 1.79 -5.28 -15.11
CA GLU A 19 2.92 -4.82 -14.30
C GLU A 19 2.74 -5.16 -12.83
N LEU A 20 1.53 -4.99 -12.28
CA LEU A 20 1.22 -5.43 -10.92
C LEU A 20 1.39 -6.94 -10.78
N ALA A 21 0.91 -7.72 -11.75
CA ALA A 21 1.06 -9.17 -11.75
C ALA A 21 2.54 -9.59 -11.76
N HIS A 22 3.38 -8.93 -12.56
CA HIS A 22 4.81 -9.19 -12.61
C HIS A 22 5.50 -8.87 -11.28
N LYS A 23 5.14 -7.75 -10.62
CA LYS A 23 5.68 -7.36 -9.30
C LYS A 23 5.35 -8.36 -8.19
N LEU A 24 4.23 -9.05 -8.31
CA LEU A 24 3.76 -10.07 -7.35
C LEU A 24 4.08 -11.50 -7.78
N SER A 25 4.77 -11.70 -8.91
CA SER A 25 5.04 -13.02 -9.50
C SER A 25 3.78 -13.88 -9.70
N ILE A 26 2.69 -13.27 -10.18
CA ILE A 26 1.40 -13.90 -10.47
C ILE A 26 0.96 -13.65 -11.91
N THR A 27 -0.23 -14.14 -12.29
CA THR A 27 -0.82 -13.89 -13.61
C THR A 27 -1.64 -12.60 -13.65
N ARG A 28 -1.69 -11.95 -14.82
CA ARG A 28 -2.60 -10.81 -15.07
C ARG A 28 -4.05 -11.18 -14.78
N SER A 29 -4.46 -12.40 -15.10
CA SER A 29 -5.83 -12.90 -14.86
C SER A 29 -6.19 -12.90 -13.38
N SER A 30 -5.24 -13.20 -12.49
CA SER A 30 -5.42 -13.10 -11.04
C SER A 30 -5.75 -11.67 -10.61
N VAL A 31 -4.95 -10.70 -11.07
CA VAL A 31 -5.18 -9.26 -10.78
C VAL A 31 -6.54 -8.81 -11.31
N ASN A 32 -6.89 -9.19 -12.54
CA ASN A 32 -8.18 -8.84 -13.12
C ASN A 32 -9.36 -9.44 -12.34
N ALA A 33 -9.25 -10.68 -11.88
CA ALA A 33 -10.28 -11.33 -11.08
C ALA A 33 -10.49 -10.62 -9.73
N TRP A 34 -9.42 -10.13 -9.10
CA TRP A 34 -9.52 -9.33 -7.87
C TRP A 34 -10.21 -7.99 -8.12
N GLU A 35 -9.79 -7.26 -9.15
CA GLU A 35 -10.37 -5.93 -9.47
C GLU A 35 -11.83 -6.00 -9.92
N LEU A 36 -12.29 -7.14 -10.41
CA LEU A 36 -13.69 -7.39 -10.76
C LEU A 36 -14.51 -7.99 -9.62
N GLY A 37 -13.89 -8.28 -8.46
CA GLY A 37 -14.56 -8.92 -7.33
C GLY A 37 -14.93 -10.40 -7.56
N ILE A 38 -14.35 -11.03 -8.59
CA ILE A 38 -14.58 -12.46 -8.91
C ILE A 38 -13.87 -13.36 -7.91
N SER A 39 -12.72 -12.94 -7.39
CA SER A 39 -11.97 -13.66 -6.36
C SER A 39 -11.29 -12.69 -5.40
N ILE A 40 -10.81 -13.21 -4.27
CA ILE A 40 -10.11 -12.45 -3.25
C ILE A 40 -8.65 -12.92 -3.20
N PRO A 41 -7.66 -12.01 -3.05
CA PRO A 41 -6.27 -12.42 -2.89
C PRO A 41 -6.07 -13.26 -1.63
N ALA A 42 -5.16 -14.23 -1.67
CA ALA A 42 -4.79 -14.98 -0.48
C ALA A 42 -4.10 -14.07 0.55
N THR A 43 -4.12 -14.45 1.83
CA THR A 43 -3.49 -13.68 2.92
C THR A 43 -2.02 -13.36 2.65
N SER A 44 -1.27 -14.31 2.10
CA SER A 44 0.13 -14.09 1.70
C SER A 44 0.28 -13.01 0.63
N THR A 45 -0.65 -12.95 -0.33
CA THR A 45 -0.67 -11.90 -1.35
C THR A 45 -1.11 -10.56 -0.78
N ILE A 46 -2.03 -10.54 0.19
CA ILE A 46 -2.43 -9.31 0.89
C ILE A 46 -1.23 -8.67 1.59
N ILE A 47 -0.40 -9.48 2.26
CA ILE A 47 0.85 -9.01 2.90
C ILE A 47 1.83 -8.45 1.87
N GLN A 48 1.96 -9.09 0.70
CA GLN A 48 2.82 -8.57 -0.37
C GLN A 48 2.28 -7.26 -0.94
N LEU A 49 0.96 -7.16 -1.14
CA LEU A 49 0.29 -5.95 -1.61
C LEU A 49 0.47 -4.79 -0.63
N SER A 50 0.35 -5.03 0.68
CA SER A 50 0.54 -3.98 1.70
C SER A 50 1.95 -3.40 1.65
N SER A 51 2.96 -4.28 1.53
CA SER A 51 4.35 -3.86 1.42
C SER A 51 4.64 -3.16 0.09
N LEU A 52 4.08 -3.66 -1.02
CA LEU A 52 4.30 -3.13 -2.37
C LEU A 52 3.67 -1.73 -2.54
N PHE A 53 2.52 -1.48 -1.93
CA PHE A 53 1.80 -0.22 -2.04
C PHE A 53 2.05 0.76 -0.88
N HIS A 54 2.86 0.38 0.11
CA HIS A 54 3.09 1.17 1.33
C HIS A 54 1.79 1.53 2.06
N VAL A 55 0.91 0.54 2.20
CA VAL A 55 -0.37 0.65 2.92
C VAL A 55 -0.49 -0.44 3.97
N SER A 56 -1.38 -0.28 4.95
CA SER A 56 -1.68 -1.34 5.92
C SER A 56 -2.55 -2.44 5.31
N THR A 57 -2.48 -3.66 5.87
CA THR A 57 -3.43 -4.73 5.53
C THR A 57 -4.86 -4.33 5.89
N ASP A 58 -5.04 -3.56 6.96
CA ASP A 58 -6.32 -3.03 7.41
C ASP A 58 -6.92 -2.07 6.37
N TYR A 59 -6.06 -1.28 5.71
CA TYR A 59 -6.47 -0.51 4.55
C TYR A 59 -6.75 -1.41 3.35
N LEU A 60 -6.10 -2.54 3.11
CA LEU A 60 -6.52 -3.40 1.99
C LEU A 60 -7.86 -4.11 2.28
N LEU A 61 -8.10 -4.47 3.54
CA LEU A 61 -9.24 -5.25 4.02
C LEU A 61 -10.46 -4.42 4.43
N GLU A 62 -10.44 -3.12 4.17
CA GLU A 62 -11.56 -2.21 4.48
C GLU A 62 -11.87 -2.00 5.96
N VAL A 63 -10.90 -2.28 6.82
CA VAL A 63 -10.98 -2.08 8.27
C VAL A 63 -10.63 -0.64 8.66
N SER A 64 -9.74 0.02 7.90
CA SER A 64 -9.34 1.42 8.11
C SER A 64 -9.55 2.27 6.85
N SER A 65 -9.78 3.57 7.04
CA SER A 65 -9.77 4.58 5.97
C SER A 65 -8.41 5.23 5.77
N GLU A 66 -7.47 5.05 6.70
CA GLU A 66 -6.12 5.63 6.63
C GLU A 66 -5.23 4.77 5.74
N PRO A 67 -4.82 5.28 4.55
CA PRO A 67 -4.16 4.46 3.55
C PRO A 67 -2.67 4.33 3.79
N GLU A 68 -2.00 5.41 4.17
CA GLU A 68 -0.56 5.55 4.01
C GLU A 68 0.18 5.17 5.28
N VAL A 69 1.11 4.22 5.14
CA VAL A 69 2.01 3.83 6.22
C VAL A 69 3.45 3.88 5.73
N ILE A 70 4.35 4.35 6.58
CA ILE A 70 5.78 4.30 6.31
C ILE A 70 6.32 3.02 6.94
N ASN A 71 6.78 2.08 6.12
CA ASN A 71 7.46 0.90 6.62
C ASN A 71 8.90 1.27 7.06
N LEU A 72 9.21 1.04 8.33
CA LEU A 72 10.50 1.34 8.95
C LEU A 72 11.28 0.07 9.36
N GLU A 73 10.84 -1.13 8.96
CA GLU A 73 11.35 -2.43 9.44
C GLU A 73 12.83 -2.65 9.14
N HIS A 74 13.34 -2.14 8.02
CA HIS A 74 14.72 -2.32 7.57
C HIS A 74 15.62 -1.11 7.81
N LEU A 75 15.18 -0.17 8.65
CA LEU A 75 15.94 1.04 8.99
C LEU A 75 16.61 0.91 10.35
N THR A 76 17.79 1.49 10.46
CA THR A 76 18.47 1.70 11.74
C THR A 76 17.72 2.72 12.59
N GLU A 77 17.94 2.68 13.91
CA GLU A 77 17.34 3.68 14.82
C GLU A 77 17.74 5.12 14.46
N ARG A 78 18.95 5.31 13.91
CA ARG A 78 19.39 6.62 13.43
C ARG A 78 18.58 7.09 12.22
N GLU A 79 18.34 6.23 11.25
CA GLU A 79 17.53 6.56 10.07
C GLU A 79 16.06 6.80 10.45
N LYS A 80 15.50 5.98 11.34
CA LYS A 80 14.15 6.21 11.89
C LYS A 80 14.05 7.57 12.58
N SER A 81 15.05 7.95 13.37
CA SER A 81 15.09 9.24 14.07
C SER A 81 15.07 10.43 13.11
N LEU A 82 15.77 10.32 11.96
CA LEU A 82 15.73 11.35 10.91
C LEU A 82 14.33 11.48 10.29
N ILE A 83 13.67 10.35 10.03
CA ILE A 83 12.30 10.34 9.48
C ILE A 83 11.31 10.94 10.49
N TYR A 84 11.41 10.58 11.78
CA TYR A 84 10.55 11.17 12.80
C TYR A 84 10.76 12.69 12.92
N GLY A 85 12.00 13.16 12.90
CA GLY A 85 12.28 14.60 12.88
C GLY A 85 11.68 15.34 11.68
N LEU A 86 11.69 14.71 10.49
CA LEU A 86 11.03 15.29 9.31
C LEU A 86 9.49 15.35 9.46
N LEU A 87 8.89 14.30 10.02
CA LEU A 87 7.44 14.28 10.27
C LEU A 87 7.03 15.37 11.26
N ASP A 88 7.81 15.55 12.33
CA ASP A 88 7.54 16.59 13.33
C ASP A 88 7.69 17.98 12.72
N TYR A 89 8.75 18.22 11.93
CA TYR A 89 8.91 19.46 11.17
C TYR A 89 7.70 19.76 10.27
N PHE A 90 7.17 18.79 9.53
CA PHE A 90 5.99 19.00 8.68
C PHE A 90 4.72 19.30 9.49
N LYS A 91 4.55 18.69 10.66
CA LYS A 91 3.41 18.98 11.54
C LYS A 91 3.47 20.42 12.07
N GLU A 92 4.67 20.88 12.45
CA GLU A 92 4.88 22.23 12.95
C GLU A 92 4.54 23.30 11.90
N GLN A 93 4.82 23.03 10.62
CA GLN A 93 4.52 23.94 9.51
C GLN A 93 3.03 23.96 9.10
N GLN A 94 2.22 23.01 9.57
CA GLN A 94 0.78 22.93 9.29
C GLN A 94 -0.08 23.54 10.41
N LEU A 95 0.51 24.01 11.50
CA LEU A 95 -0.20 24.78 12.53
C LEU A 95 -0.61 26.13 11.93
N PRO A 96 -1.90 26.49 11.91
CA PRO A 96 -2.30 27.84 11.56
C PRO A 96 -1.72 28.83 12.58
N GLU A 97 -1.30 30.00 12.10
CA GLU A 97 -0.93 31.14 12.97
C GLU A 97 -2.01 31.47 14.01
#